data_AF-A0A9R1VXI6-F1
#
_entry.id   AF-A0A9R1VXI6-F1
#
_cell.length_a   1.000
_cell.length_b   1.000
_cell.length_c   1.000
_cell.angle_alpha   90.00
_cell.angle_beta   90.00
_cell.angle_gamma   90.00
#
_symmetry.space_group_name_H-M   'P 1'
#
loop_
_entity.id
_entity.type
_entity.pdbx_description
1 polymer ?
#
loop_
_entity_poly.entity_id
_entity_poly.type
_entity_poly.pdbx_seq_one_letter_code
_entity_poly.pdbx_strand_id
1 'polypeptide(L)'
;MPVVRSFHIFLFVITLLEPKFVIIDNSKVEDDIETIYGSLPLLVLFANFIPHRLEMSWRIINNCVDCGVFTMSHMETCMGGSLKEFKARFKHKSLAQDQ
;
A
#
# COMPACT_ATOMS: atom_id res chain seq x y z
N MET A 1 -4.99 0.04 -7.81
CA MET A 1 -5.99 -1.04 -7.71
C MET A 1 -6.00 -1.57 -6.28
N PRO A 2 -7.16 -1.73 -5.63
CA PRO A 2 -7.23 -2.38 -4.33
C PRO A 2 -7.02 -3.89 -4.49
N VAL A 3 -6.31 -4.49 -3.54
CA VAL A 3 -6.11 -5.94 -3.46
C VAL A 3 -6.50 -6.39 -2.07
N VAL A 4 -7.32 -7.43 -1.98
CA VAL A 4 -7.71 -8.07 -0.72
C VAL A 4 -6.95 -9.38 -0.59
N ARG A 5 -6.22 -9.56 0.51
CA ARG A 5 -5.47 -10.78 0.82
C ARG A 5 -5.45 -10.98 2.32
N SER A 6 -5.75 -12.20 2.77
CA SER A 6 -5.68 -12.56 4.21
C SER A 6 -6.36 -11.54 5.13
N PHE A 7 -7.56 -11.07 4.76
CA PHE A 7 -8.34 -10.05 5.49
C PHE A 7 -7.68 -8.66 5.59
N HIS A 8 -6.68 -8.40 4.76
CA HIS A 8 -6.01 -7.10 4.63
C HIS A 8 -6.26 -6.50 3.25
N ILE A 9 -6.43 -5.18 3.19
CA ILE A 9 -6.61 -4.42 1.96
C ILE A 9 -5.41 -3.52 1.75
N PHE A 10 -4.74 -3.66 0.61
CA PHE A 10 -3.65 -2.78 0.20
C PHE A 10 -3.86 -2.30 -1.22
N LEU A 11 -3.06 -1.32 -1.62
CA LEU A 11 -3.09 -0.73 -2.95
C LEU A 11 -1.91 -1.18 -3.78
N PHE A 12 -2.19 -1.72 -4.95
CA PHE A 12 -1.22 -1.91 -6.01
C PHE A 12 -1.36 -0.81 -7.06
N VAL A 13 -0.35 0.05 -7.18
CA VAL A 13 -0.33 1.22 -8.08
C VAL A 13 0.61 0.94 -9.24
N ILE A 14 0.13 1.21 -10.45
CA ILE A 14 0.89 1.10 -11.68
C ILE A 14 0.95 2.48 -12.31
N THR A 15 2.15 3.00 -12.49
CA THR A 15 2.37 4.20 -13.31
C THR A 15 2.67 3.77 -14.74
N LEU A 16 1.89 4.26 -15.71
CA LEU A 16 2.03 3.87 -17.12
C LEU A 16 3.05 4.71 -17.90
N LEU A 17 3.26 5.97 -17.49
CA LEU A 17 4.23 6.88 -18.12
C LEU A 17 5.68 6.44 -17.86
N GLU A 18 5.96 6.01 -16.64
CA GLU A 18 7.20 5.35 -16.25
C GLU A 18 6.78 4.05 -15.55
N PRO A 19 7.05 2.87 -16.12
CA PRO A 19 6.59 1.60 -15.57
C PRO A 19 7.17 1.39 -14.16
N LYS A 20 6.38 1.79 -13.16
CA LYS A 20 6.68 1.69 -11.74
C LYS A 20 5.52 0.98 -11.08
N PHE A 21 5.87 -0.03 -10.31
CA PHE A 21 4.94 -0.86 -9.55
C PHE A 21 5.16 -0.57 -8.08
N VAL A 22 4.14 0.00 -7.45
CA VAL A 22 4.23 0.44 -6.07
C VAL A 22 3.14 -0.23 -5.25
N ILE A 23 3.53 -0.76 -4.09
CA ILE A 23 2.60 -1.24 -3.08
C ILE A 23 2.45 -0.13 -2.04
N ILE A 24 1.23 0.34 -1.85
CA ILE A 24 0.89 1.24 -0.75
C ILE A 24 0.14 0.39 0.27
N ASP A 25 0.80 0.22 1.41
CA ASP A 25 0.33 -0.62 2.49
C ASP A 25 0.60 0.08 3.82
N ASN A 26 -0.44 0.16 4.63
CA ASN A 26 -0.46 0.79 5.94
C ASN A 26 -0.04 -0.17 7.07
N SER A 27 0.08 -1.46 6.80
CA SER A 27 0.71 -2.44 7.69
C SER A 27 2.16 -2.03 7.96
N LYS A 28 2.69 -2.37 9.14
CA LYS A 28 4.12 -2.26 9.48
C LYS A 28 4.82 -3.62 9.59
N VAL A 29 4.13 -4.71 9.20
CA VAL A 29 4.73 -6.04 9.13
C VAL A 29 5.90 -6.01 8.15
N GLU A 30 7.08 -6.40 8.61
CA GLU A 30 8.30 -6.52 7.81
C GLU A 30 8.58 -7.99 7.55
N ASP A 31 8.53 -8.36 6.28
CA ASP A 31 8.79 -9.69 5.75
C ASP A 31 9.05 -9.54 4.24
N ASP A 32 9.43 -10.62 3.56
CA ASP A 32 9.62 -10.58 2.12
C ASP A 32 8.30 -10.30 1.37
N ILE A 33 8.40 -9.64 0.21
CA ILE A 33 7.24 -9.20 -0.57
C ILE A 33 6.34 -10.36 -0.99
N GLU A 34 6.91 -11.52 -1.26
CA GLU A 34 6.15 -12.71 -1.66
C GLU A 34 5.39 -13.30 -0.46
N THR A 35 5.98 -13.31 0.73
CA THR A 35 5.28 -13.73 1.95
C THR A 35 4.10 -12.81 2.25
N ILE A 36 4.30 -11.48 2.22
CA ILE A 36 3.23 -10.52 2.56
C ILE A 36 2.16 -10.46 1.48
N TYR A 37 2.56 -10.27 0.22
CA TYR A 37 1.65 -9.92 -0.88
C TYR A 37 1.42 -11.06 -1.87
N GLY A 38 2.28 -12.07 -1.86
CA GLY A 38 2.28 -13.23 -2.77
C GLY A 38 2.42 -12.90 -4.23
N SER A 39 1.97 -13.83 -5.06
CA SER A 39 1.95 -13.67 -6.50
C SER A 39 0.96 -12.57 -6.91
N LEU A 40 1.47 -11.35 -7.09
CA LEU A 40 0.66 -10.25 -7.60
C LEU A 40 0.39 -10.48 -9.10
N PRO A 41 -0.87 -10.35 -9.58
CA PRO A 41 -1.27 -10.69 -10.95
C PRO A 41 -0.41 -10.03 -12.05
N LEU A 42 0.09 -8.82 -11.78
CA LEU A 42 0.92 -8.08 -12.73
C LEU A 42 2.41 -8.49 -12.73
N LEU A 43 2.92 -9.04 -11.62
CA LEU A 43 4.30 -9.54 -11.55
C LEU A 43 4.53 -10.69 -12.53
N VAL A 44 3.50 -11.53 -12.69
CA VAL A 44 3.47 -12.69 -13.59
C VAL A 44 3.39 -12.25 -15.07
N LEU A 45 2.75 -11.13 -15.35
CA LEU A 45 2.58 -10.61 -16.71
C LEU A 45 3.79 -9.81 -17.21
N PHE A 46 4.52 -9.13 -16.31
CA PHE A 46 5.72 -8.35 -16.62
C PHE A 46 6.93 -8.95 -15.90
N ALA A 47 7.46 -10.05 -16.47
CA ALA A 47 8.38 -11.02 -15.89
C ALA A 47 9.73 -10.53 -15.30
N ASN A 48 9.95 -9.24 -15.07
CA ASN A 48 11.18 -8.71 -14.46
C ASN A 48 10.98 -7.49 -13.54
N PHE A 49 9.75 -7.12 -13.18
CA PHE A 49 9.53 -5.96 -12.32
C PHE A 49 9.25 -6.36 -10.88
N ILE A 50 10.13 -5.95 -9.98
CA ILE A 50 9.95 -6.13 -8.53
C ILE A 50 9.20 -4.89 -7.99
N PRO A 51 8.01 -5.05 -7.41
CA PRO A 51 7.27 -3.94 -6.85
C PRO A 51 7.99 -3.42 -5.62
N HIS A 52 7.92 -2.11 -5.42
CA HIS A 52 8.46 -1.47 -4.23
C HIS A 52 7.32 -1.10 -3.29
N ARG A 53 7.41 -1.50 -2.02
CA ARG A 53 6.51 -1.02 -0.98
C ARG A 53 6.90 0.39 -0.58
N LEU A 54 5.96 1.32 -0.66
CA LEU A 54 6.17 2.71 -0.27
C LEU A 54 6.38 2.79 1.24
N GLU A 55 7.52 3.35 1.62
CA GLU A 55 7.84 3.67 3.01
C GLU A 55 7.06 4.90 3.47
N MET A 56 6.18 4.71 4.46
CA MET A 56 5.34 5.77 5.02
C MET A 56 5.52 5.80 6.54
N SER A 57 5.71 7.00 7.09
CA SER A 57 6.03 7.19 8.52
C SER A 57 4.90 6.84 9.49
N TRP A 58 3.68 6.70 8.99
CA TRP A 58 2.46 6.50 9.78
C TRP A 58 1.91 5.06 9.74
N ARG A 59 2.66 4.08 9.20
CA ARG A 59 2.29 2.65 9.19
C ARG A 59 2.20 2.07 10.61
N ILE A 60 1.24 1.16 10.84
CA ILE A 60 0.96 0.54 12.15
C ILE A 60 0.87 -1.00 12.07
N ILE A 61 1.14 -1.69 13.17
CA ILE A 61 1.26 -3.16 13.24
C ILE A 61 -0.12 -3.84 13.18
N ASN A 62 -1.17 -3.23 13.74
CA ASN A 62 -2.48 -3.84 13.94
C ASN A 62 -3.57 -3.19 13.06
N ASN A 63 -3.47 -3.38 11.73
CA ASN A 63 -4.17 -2.57 10.72
C ASN A 63 -5.24 -3.32 9.88
N CYS A 64 -5.70 -4.49 10.31
CA CYS A 64 -6.73 -5.19 9.54
C CYS A 64 -8.09 -4.46 9.57
N VAL A 65 -8.31 -3.56 10.53
CA VAL A 65 -9.60 -2.89 10.76
C VAL A 65 -9.79 -1.67 9.85
N ASP A 66 -8.72 -0.91 9.60
CA ASP A 66 -8.72 0.39 8.93
C ASP A 66 -8.11 0.36 7.52
N CYS A 67 -7.53 -0.77 7.08
CA CYS A 67 -6.96 -0.97 5.75
C CYS A 67 -7.83 -0.49 4.57
N GLY A 68 -9.14 -0.71 4.65
CA GLY A 68 -10.10 -0.23 3.63
C GLY A 68 -10.22 1.29 3.59
N VAL A 69 -10.24 1.96 4.75
CA VAL A 69 -10.33 3.42 4.87
C VAL A 69 -9.08 4.09 4.31
N PHE A 70 -7.90 3.54 4.61
CA PHE A 70 -6.63 4.03 4.04
C PHE A 70 -6.56 3.84 2.53
N THR A 71 -7.02 2.69 2.05
CA THR A 71 -7.09 2.37 0.63
C THR A 71 -8.00 3.35 -0.11
N MET A 72 -9.21 3.61 0.41
CA MET A 72 -10.13 4.59 -0.18
C MET A 72 -9.54 6.01 -0.17
N SER A 73 -8.96 6.43 0.96
CA SER A 73 -8.35 7.77 1.07
C SER A 73 -7.19 7.98 0.10
N HIS A 74 -6.38 6.95 -0.15
CA HIS A 74 -5.34 7.03 -1.18
C HIS A 74 -5.94 7.18 -2.57
N MET A 75 -6.95 6.36 -2.91
CA MET A 75 -7.58 6.43 -4.22
C MET A 75 -8.21 7.79 -4.52
N GLU A 76 -8.76 8.49 -3.52
CA GLU A 76 -9.27 9.87 -3.68
C GLU A 76 -8.21 10.84 -4.24
N THR A 77 -6.94 10.58 -3.96
CA THR A 77 -5.82 11.47 -4.31
C THR A 77 -4.95 10.95 -5.46
N CYS A 78 -5.24 9.75 -5.98
CA CYS A 78 -4.52 9.16 -7.11
C CYS A 78 -4.98 9.78 -8.45
N MET A 79 -4.59 11.05 -8.71
CA MET A 79 -4.90 11.77 -9.96
C MET A 79 -3.71 11.88 -10.94
N GLY A 80 -2.77 10.94 -10.90
CA GLY A 80 -1.64 10.91 -11.85
C GLY A 80 -0.48 11.88 -11.53
N GLY A 81 -0.44 12.40 -10.31
CA GLY A 81 0.69 13.18 -9.77
C GLY A 81 1.82 12.31 -9.19
N SER A 82 2.87 12.95 -8.68
CA SER A 82 3.98 12.23 -8.05
C SER A 82 3.55 11.61 -6.74
N LEU A 83 3.94 10.35 -6.48
CA LEU A 83 3.66 9.64 -5.23
C LEU A 83 4.17 10.39 -3.98
N LYS A 84 5.19 11.26 -4.15
CA LYS A 84 5.76 12.11 -3.10
C LYS A 84 4.84 13.23 -2.64
N GLU A 85 3.82 13.57 -3.41
CA GLU A 85 2.87 14.65 -3.12
C GLU A 85 1.69 14.18 -2.26
N PHE A 86 1.67 12.89 -1.91
CA PHE A 86 0.62 12.33 -1.08
C PHE A 86 0.60 12.99 0.30
N LYS A 87 -0.54 13.62 0.62
CA LYS A 87 -0.83 14.16 1.95
C LYS A 87 -1.76 13.18 2.66
N ALA A 88 -1.20 12.36 3.54
CA ALA A 88 -2.00 11.54 4.44
C ALA A 88 -2.98 12.44 5.20
N ARG A 89 -4.28 12.29 4.94
CA ARG A 89 -5.33 13.02 5.67
C ARG A 89 -5.45 12.54 7.12
N PHE A 90 -4.97 11.33 7.40
CA PHE A 90 -4.89 10.78 8.74
C PHE A 90 -3.60 11.27 9.43
N LYS A 91 -3.76 12.22 10.36
CA LYS A 91 -2.72 12.56 11.33
C LYS A 91 -2.69 11.48 12.41
N HIS A 92 -1.50 11.00 12.74
CA HIS A 92 -1.29 10.04 13.83
C HIS A 92 -1.78 10.60 15.17
N LYS A 93 -2.99 10.24 15.61
CA LYS A 93 -3.50 10.23 17.00
C LYS A 93 -4.64 9.21 17.03
N SER A 94 -4.60 8.15 17.84
CA SER A 94 -4.54 8.15 19.30
C SER A 94 -3.78 6.93 19.87
N LEU A 95 -3.37 7.06 21.12
CA LEU A 95 -2.61 6.12 21.98
C LEU A 95 -3.27 4.74 22.23
N ALA A 96 -4.11 4.24 21.31
CA ALA A 96 -4.95 3.06 21.51
C ALA A 96 -4.53 1.83 20.67
N GLN A 97 -3.45 1.92 19.88
CA GLN A 97 -3.02 0.86 18.97
C GLN A 97 -1.60 0.32 19.23
N ASP A 98 -0.97 0.71 20.35
CA ASP A 98 0.31 0.16 20.82
C ASP A 98 0.10 -0.94 21.89
N GLN A 99 -0.84 -1.87 21.65
CA GLN A 99 -0.99 -3.11 22.43
C GLN A 99 -0.98 -4.33 21.52
#